data_AF-A0A949XC53-F1
#
_entry.id   AF-A0A949XC53-F1
#
_cell.length_a   1.000
_cell.length_b   1.000
_cell.length_c   1.000
_cell.angle_alpha   90.00
_cell.angle_beta   90.00
_cell.angle_gamma   90.00
#
_symmetry.space_group_name_H-M   'P 1'
#
loop_
_entity.id
_entity.type
_entity.pdbx_description
1 polymer ?
#
loop_
_entity_poly.entity_id
_entity_poly.type
_entity_poly.pdbx_seq_one_letter_code
_entity_poly.pdbx_strand_id
1 'polypeptide(L)'
;MRRTWLATAALALAAALLVAGCSGQPLSEREKGTGVGTLLGAGTGAIIGAAVGHPAAGAAIGGALGAGGGYVVGNSLQNRQAENQQTQGQLQQQQQEIENQRQQIEQMRQQQETE
;
A
#
# COMPACT_ATOMS: atom_id res chain seq x y z
N MET A 1 20.92 34.40 6.99
CA MET A 1 21.99 33.50 6.49
C MET A 1 22.14 32.20 7.29
N ARG A 2 22.28 32.22 8.62
CA ARG A 2 22.42 31.00 9.44
C ARG A 2 21.17 30.10 9.51
N ARG A 3 19.95 30.67 9.54
CA ARG A 3 18.69 29.91 9.62
C ARG A 3 18.33 29.17 8.32
N THR A 4 18.71 29.72 7.15
CA THR A 4 18.44 29.10 5.85
C THR A 4 19.33 27.89 5.61
N TRP A 5 20.58 27.93 6.07
CA TRP A 5 21.53 26.82 6.03
C TRP A 5 21.07 25.63 6.88
N LEU A 6 20.53 25.90 8.07
CA LEU A 6 19.97 24.86 8.95
C LEU A 6 18.70 24.23 8.34
N ALA A 7 17.84 25.02 7.69
CA ALA A 7 16.65 24.51 7.02
C ALA A 7 17.00 23.61 5.82
N THR A 8 17.98 23.99 5.00
CA THR A 8 18.48 23.15 3.89
C THR A 8 19.14 21.87 4.38
N ALA A 9 19.92 21.92 5.46
CA ALA A 9 20.54 20.75 6.05
C ALA A 9 19.51 19.78 6.64
N ALA A 10 18.48 20.29 7.31
CA ALA A 10 17.38 19.48 7.84
C ALA A 10 16.56 18.81 6.72
N LEU A 11 16.31 19.53 5.62
CA LEU A 11 15.61 18.99 4.45
C LEU A 11 16.42 17.88 3.76
N ALA A 12 17.73 18.08 3.61
CA ALA A 12 18.64 17.07 3.05
C ALA A 12 18.74 15.83 3.95
N LEU A 13 18.75 16.01 5.28
CA LEU A 13 18.76 14.91 6.24
C LEU A 13 17.46 14.10 6.18
N ALA A 14 16.31 14.77 6.09
CA ALA A 14 15.00 14.13 5.92
C ALA A 14 14.91 13.33 4.60
N ALA A 15 15.44 13.88 3.51
CA ALA A 15 15.53 13.18 2.23
C ALA A 15 16.43 11.94 2.31
N ALA A 16 17.57 12.02 3.02
CA ALA A 16 18.47 10.89 3.22
C ALA A 16 17.82 9.77 4.06
N LEU A 17 17.04 10.12 5.08
CA LEU A 17 16.27 9.18 5.90
C LEU A 17 15.17 8.47 5.10
N LEU A 18 14.50 9.19 4.19
CA LEU A 18 13.51 8.62 3.26
C LEU A 18 14.14 7.61 2.29
N VAL A 19 15.35 7.91 1.77
CA VAL A 19 16.09 7.00 0.89
C VAL A 19 16.60 5.77 1.66
N ALA A 20 17.07 5.95 2.90
CA ALA A 20 17.51 4.85 3.76
C ALA A 20 16.34 3.92 4.16
N GLY A 21 15.14 4.47 4.37
CA GLY A 21 13.92 3.70 4.62
C GLY A 21 13.42 2.87 3.42
N CYS A 22 13.94 3.11 2.21
CA CYS A 22 13.57 2.37 1.01
C CYS A 22 14.20 0.95 0.93
N SER A 23 14.96 0.54 1.95
CA SER A 23 15.72 -0.72 1.99
C SER A 23 15.17 -1.80 2.92
N GLY A 24 14.00 -1.61 3.54
CA GLY A 24 13.49 -2.51 4.59
C GLY A 24 12.16 -3.19 4.27
N GLN A 25 12.22 -4.49 3.96
CA GLN A 25 11.19 -5.50 4.23
C GLN A 25 9.86 -5.46 3.40
N PRO A 26 9.21 -6.61 3.12
CA PRO A 26 7.85 -6.62 2.61
C PRO A 26 6.91 -6.02 3.67
N LEU A 27 6.55 -4.74 3.48
CA LEU A 27 5.66 -4.02 4.38
C LEU A 27 4.31 -4.73 4.50
N SER A 28 3.84 -4.96 5.73
CA SER A 28 2.48 -5.41 6.00
C SER A 28 1.47 -4.41 5.40
N GLU A 29 0.26 -4.85 5.03
CA GLU A 29 -0.84 -3.98 4.52
C GLU A 29 -1.05 -2.72 5.40
N ARG A 30 -0.88 -2.85 6.73
CA ARG A 30 -0.91 -1.73 7.67
C ARG A 30 0.25 -0.75 7.50
N GLU A 31 1.46 -1.24 7.26
CA GLU A 31 2.62 -0.38 7.00
C GLU A 31 2.53 0.28 5.64
N LYS A 32 1.96 -0.40 4.64
CA LYS A 32 1.65 0.19 3.33
C LYS A 32 0.59 1.29 3.45
N GLY A 33 -0.52 1.05 4.13
CA GLY A 33 -1.59 2.04 4.32
C GLY A 33 -1.16 3.23 5.17
N THR A 34 -0.45 2.98 6.26
CA THR A 34 0.07 4.04 7.13
C THR A 34 1.20 4.80 6.45
N GLY A 35 2.11 4.11 5.75
CA GLY A 35 3.23 4.70 5.02
C GLY A 35 2.80 5.56 3.84
N VAL A 36 1.83 5.09 3.05
CA VAL A 36 1.26 5.88 1.94
C VAL A 36 0.48 7.08 2.48
N GLY A 37 -0.33 6.89 3.53
CA GLY A 37 -1.08 7.97 4.16
C GLY A 37 -0.18 9.05 4.78
N THR A 38 0.91 8.64 5.44
CA THR A 38 1.91 9.57 5.98
C THR A 38 2.68 10.29 4.89
N LEU A 39 3.16 9.59 3.86
CA LEU A 39 3.90 10.22 2.76
C LEU A 39 3.04 11.22 2.00
N LEU A 40 1.81 10.85 1.64
CA LEU A 40 0.88 11.76 0.98
C LEU A 40 0.49 12.92 1.90
N GLY A 41 0.10 12.64 3.14
CA GLY A 41 -0.30 13.66 4.10
C GLY A 41 0.83 14.64 4.43
N ALA A 42 2.04 14.14 4.67
CA ALA A 42 3.21 14.98 4.95
C ALA A 42 3.67 15.74 3.70
N GLY A 43 3.62 15.12 2.52
CA GLY A 43 3.97 15.76 1.25
C GLY A 43 3.02 16.92 0.93
N THR A 44 1.72 16.67 0.95
CA THR A 44 0.70 17.70 0.73
C THR A 44 0.75 18.77 1.82
N GLY A 45 0.90 18.37 3.08
CA GLY A 45 1.04 19.27 4.22
C GLY A 45 2.29 20.15 4.12
N ALA A 46 3.41 19.63 3.62
CA ALA A 46 4.64 20.40 3.41
C ALA A 46 4.46 21.47 2.32
N ILE A 47 3.77 21.14 1.23
CA ILE A 47 3.49 22.07 0.13
C ILE A 47 2.60 23.22 0.62
N ILE A 48 1.50 22.90 1.31
CA ILE A 48 0.59 23.91 1.87
C ILE A 48 1.30 24.72 2.95
N GLY A 49 2.05 24.05 3.84
CA GLY A 49 2.86 24.68 4.87
C GLY A 49 3.91 25.64 4.29
N ALA A 50 4.54 25.28 3.17
CA ALA A 50 5.49 26.14 2.47
C ALA A 50 4.84 27.43 1.97
N ALA A 51 3.60 27.36 1.48
CA ALA A 51 2.84 28.53 1.03
C ALA A 51 2.55 29.54 2.16
N VAL A 52 2.45 29.07 3.40
CA VAL A 52 2.25 29.90 4.61
C VAL A 52 3.53 30.08 5.45
N GLY A 53 4.69 29.75 4.89
CA GLY A 53 6.01 29.95 5.51
C GLY A 53 6.40 28.93 6.59
N HIS A 54 5.63 27.86 6.78
CA HIS A 54 5.83 26.82 7.79
C HIS A 54 5.76 25.40 7.20
N PRO A 55 6.68 25.03 6.28
CA PRO A 55 6.66 23.73 5.60
C PRO A 55 6.82 22.55 6.58
N ALA A 56 7.67 22.68 7.59
CA ALA A 56 7.88 21.62 8.58
C ALA A 56 6.64 21.40 9.46
N ALA A 57 5.94 22.48 9.85
CA ALA A 57 4.72 22.36 10.64
C ALA A 57 3.59 21.75 9.79
N GLY A 58 3.44 22.18 8.54
CA GLY A 58 2.46 21.60 7.62
C GLY A 58 2.71 20.12 7.35
N ALA A 59 3.98 19.73 7.15
CA ALA A 59 4.38 18.33 6.97
C ALA A 59 4.10 17.48 8.22
N ALA A 60 4.39 18.00 9.40
CA ALA A 60 4.16 17.30 10.66
C ALA A 60 2.66 17.09 10.93
N ILE A 61 1.84 18.13 10.70
CA ILE A 61 0.38 18.06 10.89
C ILE A 61 -0.23 17.12 9.84
N GLY A 62 0.10 17.32 8.56
CA GLY A 62 -0.39 16.47 7.48
C GLY A 62 0.06 15.01 7.60
N GLY A 63 1.30 14.79 8.04
CA GLY A 63 1.84 13.48 8.33
C GLY A 63 1.14 12.80 9.52
N ALA A 64 0.92 13.52 10.63
CA ALA A 64 0.21 12.97 11.79
C ALA A 64 -1.25 12.63 11.47
N LEU A 65 -1.95 13.49 10.72
CA LEU A 65 -3.32 13.23 10.27
C LEU A 65 -3.37 12.07 9.25
N GLY A 66 -2.43 12.03 8.31
CA GLY A 66 -2.30 10.95 7.34
C GLY A 66 -1.95 9.60 7.97
N ALA A 67 -1.09 9.59 8.99
CA ALA A 67 -0.81 8.41 9.82
C ALA A 67 -2.07 7.93 10.55
N GLY A 68 -2.72 8.83 11.28
CA GLY A 68 -3.91 8.51 12.09
C GLY A 68 -5.06 8.00 11.24
N GLY A 69 -5.37 8.70 10.13
CA GLY A 69 -6.40 8.28 9.18
C GLY A 69 -6.05 6.99 8.46
N GLY A 70 -4.80 6.86 7.99
CA GLY A 70 -4.30 5.65 7.32
C GLY A 70 -4.31 4.41 8.22
N TYR A 71 -4.02 4.56 9.51
CA TYR A 71 -4.09 3.47 10.48
C TYR A 71 -5.51 2.94 10.69
N VAL A 72 -6.48 3.85 10.87
CA VAL A 72 -7.90 3.47 11.07
C VAL A 72 -8.44 2.76 9.83
N VAL A 73 -8.21 3.32 8.64
CA VAL A 73 -8.67 2.73 7.38
C VAL A 73 -7.94 1.42 7.09
N GLY A 74 -6.61 1.37 7.27
CA GLY A 74 -5.80 0.18 7.06
C GLY A 74 -6.22 -0.99 7.93
N ASN A 75 -6.66 -0.74 9.17
CA ASN A 75 -7.16 -1.79 10.05
C ASN A 75 -8.44 -2.46 9.51
N SER A 76 -9.33 -1.67 8.89
CA SER A 76 -10.56 -2.21 8.29
C SER A 76 -10.31 -3.01 7.01
N LEU A 77 -9.32 -2.59 6.20
CA LEU A 77 -8.90 -3.31 4.99
C LEU A 77 -8.25 -4.65 5.33
N GLN A 78 -7.46 -4.71 6.40
CA GLN A 78 -6.79 -5.96 6.77
C GLN A 78 -7.76 -7.08 7.14
N ASN A 79 -8.88 -6.76 7.79
CA ASN A 79 -9.94 -7.74 8.05
C ASN A 79 -10.57 -8.26 6.75
N ARG A 80 -10.89 -7.35 5.81
CA ARG A 80 -11.44 -7.74 4.51
C ARG A 80 -10.48 -8.58 3.70
N GLN A 81 -9.19 -8.29 3.79
CA GLN A 81 -8.18 -9.02 3.06
C GLN A 81 -7.93 -10.41 3.63
N ALA A 82 -7.98 -10.57 4.95
CA ALA A 82 -7.93 -11.89 5.59
C ALA A 82 -9.10 -12.78 5.13
N GLU A 83 -10.31 -12.22 5.05
CA GLU A 83 -11.49 -12.92 4.52
C GLU A 83 -11.32 -13.26 3.03
N ASN A 84 -10.91 -12.29 2.21
CA ASN A 84 -10.67 -12.49 0.79
C ASN A 84 -9.55 -13.49 0.49
N GLN A 85 -8.53 -13.60 1.34
CA GLN A 85 -7.46 -14.60 1.17
C GLN A 85 -7.99 -16.01 1.37
N GLN A 86 -8.86 -16.23 2.36
CA GLN A 86 -9.50 -17.52 2.57
C GLN A 86 -10.44 -17.87 1.40
N THR A 87 -11.17 -16.90 0.86
CA THR A 87 -12.02 -17.11 -0.31
C THR A 87 -11.21 -17.38 -1.57
N GLN A 88 -10.11 -16.64 -1.81
CA GLN A 88 -9.24 -16.87 -2.96
C GLN A 88 -8.56 -18.24 -2.93
N GLY A 89 -8.14 -18.72 -1.75
CA GLY A 89 -7.59 -20.07 -1.62
C GLY A 89 -8.61 -21.14 -2.01
N GLN A 90 -9.88 -20.99 -1.60
CA GLN A 90 -10.96 -21.90 -1.98
C GLN A 90 -11.27 -21.82 -3.48
N LEU A 91 -11.29 -20.61 -4.06
CA LEU A 91 -11.52 -20.41 -5.50
C LEU A 91 -10.39 -21.01 -6.34
N GLN A 92 -9.13 -20.90 -5.91
CA GLN A 92 -8.01 -21.53 -6.60
C GLN A 92 -8.12 -23.05 -6.62
N GLN A 93 -8.51 -23.66 -5.50
CA GLN A 93 -8.74 -25.11 -5.43
C GLN A 93 -9.90 -25.54 -6.32
N GLN A 94 -11.03 -24.82 -6.28
CA GLN A 94 -12.15 -25.09 -7.18
C GLN A 94 -11.76 -24.95 -8.65
N GLN A 95 -10.94 -23.96 -9.01
CA GLN A 95 -10.55 -23.77 -10.40
C GLN A 95 -9.73 -24.94 -10.93
N GLN A 96 -8.84 -25.53 -10.13
CA GLN A 96 -8.14 -26.76 -10.53
C GLN A 96 -9.12 -27.92 -10.77
N GLU A 97 -10.15 -28.05 -9.94
CA GLU A 97 -11.15 -29.10 -10.10
C GLU A 97 -12.03 -28.88 -11.34
N ILE A 98 -12.45 -27.63 -11.59
CA ILE A 98 -13.17 -27.24 -12.81
C ILE A 98 -12.34 -27.53 -14.06
N GLU A 99 -11.02 -27.28 -14.02
CA GLU A 99 -10.13 -27.55 -15.16
C GLU A 99 -9.98 -29.04 -15.42
N ASN A 100 -9.85 -29.86 -14.37
CA ASN A 100 -9.87 -31.33 -14.50
C ASN A 100 -11.21 -31.84 -15.04
N GLN A 101 -12.34 -31.23 -14.65
CA GLN A 101 -13.66 -31.57 -15.18
C GLN A 101 -13.81 -31.17 -16.66
N ARG A 102 -13.29 -30.00 -17.04
CA ARG A 102 -13.32 -29.52 -18.43
C ARG A 102 -12.62 -30.51 -19.37
N GLN A 103 -11.44 -30.99 -18.99
CA GLN A 103 -10.71 -31.98 -19.78
C GLN A 103 -11.49 -33.28 -19.97
N GLN A 104 -12.17 -33.77 -18.93
CA GLN A 104 -13.01 -34.96 -19.04
C GLN A 104 -14.23 -34.75 -19.96
N ILE A 105 -14.87 -33.58 -19.87
CA ILE A 105 -15.99 -33.23 -20.75
C ILE A 105 -15.54 -33.17 -22.21
N GLU A 106 -14.36 -32.61 -22.49
CA GLU A 106 -13.79 -32.56 -23.84
C GLU A 106 -13.50 -33.96 -24.39
N GLN A 107 -12.98 -34.88 -23.56
CA GLN A 107 -12.76 -36.27 -23.95
C GLN A 107 -14.07 -37.01 -24.28
N MET A 108 -15.10 -36.85 -23.44
CA MET A 108 -16.42 -37.45 -23.71
C MET A 108 -17.04 -36.87 -24.99
N ARG A 109 -16.88 -35.56 -25.23
CA ARG A 109 -17.34 -34.92 -26.47
C ARG A 109 -16.65 -35.49 -27.71
N GLN A 110 -15.33 -35.68 -27.66
CA GLN A 110 -14.59 -36.23 -28.80
C GLN A 110 -15.01 -37.68 -29.12
N GLN A 111 -15.30 -38.49 -28.09
CA GLN A 111 -15.81 -39.84 -28.29
C GLN A 111 -17.16 -39.84 -29.01
N GLN A 112 -18.08 -38.95 -28.59
CA GLN A 112 -19.39 -38.80 -29.24
C GLN A 112 -19.31 -38.28 -30.68
N GLU A 113 -18.27 -37.51 -31.04
CA GLU A 113 -18.08 -37.02 -32.42
C GLU A 113 -17.48 -38.08 -33.36
N THR A 114 -16.87 -39.14 -32.83
CA THR A 114 -16.28 -40.23 -33.64
C THR A 114 -17.22 -41.43 -33.90
N GLU A 115 -18.40 -41.46 -33.29
CA GLU A 115 -19.48 -42.44 -33.58
C GLU A 115 -20.50 -41.89 -34.58
#